data_AF-A0A382YU67-F1
#
_entry.id   AF-A0A382YU67-F1
#
_cell.length_a   1.000
_cell.length_b   1.000
_cell.length_c   1.000
_cell.angle_alpha   90.00
_cell.angle_beta   90.00
_cell.angle_gamma   90.00
#
_symmetry.space_group_name_H-M   'P 1'
#
loop_
_entity.id
_entity.type
_entity.pdbx_description
1 polymer ?
#
loop_
_entity_poly.entity_id
_entity_poly.type
_entity_poly.pdbx_seq_one_letter_code
_entity_poly.pdbx_strand_id
1 'polypeptide(L)'
;MRNQKNNNTKDVRLYFLGIPLFLFFVTVGPAWSDDIESVKAMMWDGDFYEAAEIAARLGGLEGFTLAAAALAIHGYEIAPESEKQEHFLRAIDYAEKAIEIDPNNSEANLQISHTLGRYAQTVGVAEALSGGFAERTKAAMDRAVELDPENVRAHLSIGSWHAEIVAAAGFMAKLLYG
;
A
#
# COMPACT_ATOMS: atom_id res chain seq x y z
N MET A 1 -20.77 -86.27 -18.56
CA MET A 1 -19.31 -86.37 -18.71
C MET A 1 -18.93 -86.01 -20.14
N ARG A 2 -18.16 -84.92 -20.35
CA ARG A 2 -17.48 -84.47 -21.61
C ARG A 2 -18.44 -84.19 -22.80
N ASN A 3 -18.24 -83.22 -23.69
CA ASN A 3 -17.00 -82.69 -24.25
C ASN A 3 -17.23 -81.31 -24.93
N GLN A 4 -16.15 -80.56 -25.09
CA GLN A 4 -16.03 -79.20 -25.63
C GLN A 4 -16.32 -79.08 -27.14
N LYS A 5 -16.70 -77.87 -27.60
CA LYS A 5 -16.00 -77.00 -28.61
C LYS A 5 -16.98 -75.95 -29.20
N ASN A 6 -16.76 -74.67 -28.90
CA ASN A 6 -16.10 -73.68 -29.77
C ASN A 6 -16.93 -73.26 -31.01
N ASN A 7 -17.46 -72.02 -31.01
CA ASN A 7 -16.87 -70.92 -31.79
C ASN A 7 -17.81 -69.70 -31.87
N ASN A 8 -17.34 -68.60 -31.28
CA ASN A 8 -17.07 -67.34 -31.98
C ASN A 8 -18.19 -66.72 -32.82
N THR A 9 -18.90 -65.72 -32.26
CA THR A 9 -19.22 -64.48 -33.00
C THR A 9 -19.37 -63.33 -32.01
N LYS A 10 -18.64 -62.27 -32.35
CA LYS A 10 -18.52 -60.98 -31.68
C LYS A 10 -19.87 -60.28 -31.68
N ASP A 11 -20.23 -59.60 -30.59
CA ASP A 11 -20.96 -58.33 -30.71
C ASP A 11 -20.74 -57.45 -29.48
N VAL A 12 -20.55 -56.18 -29.82
CA VAL A 12 -19.87 -55.11 -29.10
C VAL A 12 -20.83 -54.50 -28.07
N ARG A 13 -20.52 -54.62 -26.77
CA ARG A 13 -21.15 -53.79 -25.75
C ARG A 13 -20.42 -52.46 -25.66
N LEU A 14 -21.00 -51.45 -26.30
CA LEU A 14 -20.59 -50.06 -26.25
C LEU A 14 -20.90 -49.51 -24.84
N TYR A 15 -19.89 -49.37 -23.99
CA TYR A 15 -20.02 -48.70 -22.69
C TYR A 15 -19.88 -47.19 -22.91
N PHE A 16 -20.99 -46.46 -22.89
CA PHE A 16 -21.00 -45.00 -22.78
C PHE A 16 -20.50 -44.60 -21.38
N LEU A 17 -19.21 -44.31 -21.28
CA LEU A 17 -18.60 -43.64 -20.12
C LEU A 17 -18.84 -42.14 -20.28
N GLY A 18 -19.89 -41.62 -19.63
CA GLY A 18 -20.13 -40.18 -19.52
C GLY A 18 -19.09 -39.54 -18.60
N ILE A 19 -18.20 -38.72 -19.16
CA ILE A 19 -17.27 -37.89 -18.40
C ILE A 19 -18.05 -36.63 -17.96
N PRO A 20 -18.12 -36.30 -16.66
CA PRO A 20 -18.71 -35.05 -16.23
C PRO A 20 -17.78 -33.89 -16.62
N LEU A 21 -18.26 -33.02 -17.51
CA LEU A 21 -17.58 -31.82 -17.95
C LEU A 21 -17.65 -30.77 -16.83
N PHE A 22 -16.60 -30.69 -16.00
CA PHE A 22 -16.43 -29.59 -15.06
C PHE A 22 -15.96 -28.35 -15.83
N LEU A 23 -16.87 -27.39 -16.04
CA LEU A 23 -16.51 -26.05 -16.51
C LEU A 23 -15.81 -25.29 -15.38
N PHE A 24 -14.49 -25.22 -15.42
CA PHE A 24 -13.72 -24.27 -14.63
C PHE A 24 -13.96 -22.86 -15.21
N PHE A 25 -14.72 -22.03 -14.51
CA PHE A 25 -14.68 -20.59 -14.72
C PHE A 25 -13.35 -20.08 -14.14
N VAL A 26 -12.34 -19.90 -15.00
CA VAL A 26 -11.17 -19.09 -14.64
C VAL A 26 -11.64 -17.64 -14.65
N THR A 27 -11.84 -17.06 -13.48
CA THR A 27 -12.03 -15.61 -13.35
C THR A 27 -10.69 -14.97 -13.67
N VAL A 28 -10.52 -14.48 -14.89
CA VAL A 28 -9.44 -13.57 -15.23
C VAL A 28 -9.80 -12.25 -14.54
N GLY A 29 -9.14 -11.96 -13.42
CA GLY A 29 -9.18 -10.63 -12.82
C GLY A 29 -8.68 -9.59 -13.83
N PRO A 30 -9.03 -8.30 -13.68
CA PRO A 30 -8.54 -7.26 -14.57
C PRO A 30 -7.01 -7.35 -14.66
N ALA A 31 -6.49 -7.54 -15.87
CA ALA A 31 -5.06 -7.51 -16.13
C ALA A 31 -4.63 -6.03 -16.16
N TRP A 32 -4.27 -5.50 -15.00
CA TRP A 32 -3.63 -4.19 -14.92
C TRP A 32 -2.31 -4.23 -15.70
N SER A 33 -2.08 -3.24 -16.56
CA SER A 33 -0.75 -3.01 -17.13
C SER A 33 0.18 -2.54 -16.01
N ASP A 34 1.45 -2.96 -16.01
CA ASP A 34 2.45 -2.37 -15.09
C ASP A 34 2.85 -0.99 -15.63
N ASP A 35 2.04 0.03 -15.33
CA ASP A 35 2.31 1.44 -15.65
C ASP A 35 1.79 2.38 -14.55
N ILE A 36 2.12 3.67 -14.66
CA ILE A 36 1.78 4.65 -13.62
C ILE A 36 0.27 4.95 -13.58
N GLU A 37 -0.42 4.92 -14.72
CA GLU A 37 -1.84 5.25 -14.77
C GLU A 37 -2.70 4.13 -14.19
N SER A 38 -2.30 2.88 -14.39
CA SER A 38 -2.92 1.73 -13.73
C SER A 38 -2.71 1.79 -12.21
N VAL A 39 -1.52 2.16 -11.73
CA VAL A 39 -1.25 2.36 -10.29
C VAL A 39 -2.21 3.40 -9.71
N LYS A 40 -2.39 4.55 -10.38
CA LYS A 40 -3.33 5.59 -9.94
C LYS A 40 -4.76 5.07 -9.91
N ALA A 41 -5.18 4.29 -10.92
CA ALA A 41 -6.49 3.66 -10.96
C ALA A 41 -6.71 2.68 -9.81
N MET A 42 -5.73 1.83 -9.51
CA MET A 42 -5.79 0.91 -8.37
C MET A 42 -5.89 1.66 -7.03
N MET A 43 -5.17 2.79 -6.87
CA MET A 43 -5.32 3.64 -5.68
C MET A 43 -6.73 4.26 -5.58
N TRP A 44 -7.36 4.62 -6.70
CA TRP A 44 -8.76 5.09 -6.69
C TRP A 44 -9.75 3.98 -6.34
N ASP A 45 -9.46 2.74 -6.75
CA ASP A 45 -10.29 1.57 -6.44
C ASP A 45 -10.05 1.01 -5.03
N GLY A 46 -9.02 1.50 -4.33
CA GLY A 46 -8.68 1.11 -2.96
C GLY A 46 -7.69 -0.05 -2.84
N ASP A 47 -7.13 -0.52 -3.96
CA ASP A 47 -6.15 -1.60 -4.05
C ASP A 47 -4.73 -1.12 -3.68
N PHE A 48 -4.61 -0.43 -2.55
CA PHE A 48 -3.40 0.31 -2.17
C PHE A 48 -2.15 -0.56 -2.00
N TYR A 49 -2.28 -1.78 -1.46
CA TYR A 49 -1.12 -2.65 -1.28
C TYR A 49 -0.53 -3.08 -2.61
N GLU A 50 -1.37 -3.59 -3.52
CA GLU A 50 -0.93 -4.03 -4.84
C GLU A 50 -0.44 -2.85 -5.69
N ALA A 51 -1.11 -1.69 -5.60
CA ALA A 51 -0.65 -0.46 -6.22
C ALA A 51 0.75 -0.07 -5.75
N ALA A 52 1.04 -0.19 -4.44
CA ALA A 52 2.37 0.10 -3.91
C ALA A 52 3.44 -0.87 -4.44
N GLU A 53 3.12 -2.16 -4.54
CA GLU A 53 4.03 -3.16 -5.09
C GLU A 53 4.37 -2.90 -6.56
N ILE A 54 3.35 -2.57 -7.38
CA ILE A 54 3.56 -2.24 -8.79
C ILE A 54 4.36 -0.94 -8.93
N ALA A 55 3.97 0.11 -8.20
CA ALA A 55 4.63 1.40 -8.24
C ALA A 55 6.12 1.31 -7.82
N ALA A 56 6.43 0.52 -6.80
CA ALA A 56 7.80 0.28 -6.36
C ALA A 56 8.64 -0.47 -7.41
N ARG A 57 8.04 -1.42 -8.16
CA ARG A 57 8.71 -2.11 -9.27
C ARG A 57 8.98 -1.19 -10.45
N LEU A 58 8.05 -0.29 -10.77
CA LEU A 58 8.24 0.73 -11.80
C LEU A 58 9.38 1.69 -11.41
N GLY A 59 9.48 2.00 -10.12
CA GLY A 59 10.52 2.85 -9.57
C GLY A 59 10.51 4.26 -10.17
N GLY A 60 11.68 4.90 -10.16
CA GLY A 60 11.78 6.30 -10.56
C GLY A 60 11.06 7.24 -9.57
N LEU A 61 11.07 8.54 -9.88
CA LEU A 61 10.49 9.54 -8.98
C LEU A 61 9.00 9.29 -8.73
N GLU A 62 8.22 9.14 -9.79
CA GLU A 62 6.76 8.99 -9.68
C GLU A 62 6.36 7.63 -9.08
N GLY A 63 7.02 6.53 -9.48
CA GLY A 63 6.73 5.20 -8.94
C GLY A 63 7.05 5.09 -7.45
N PHE A 64 8.20 5.58 -6.99
CA PHE A 64 8.51 5.57 -5.55
C PHE A 64 7.63 6.51 -4.74
N THR A 65 7.27 7.68 -5.30
CA THR A 65 6.33 8.62 -4.66
C THR A 65 4.94 7.98 -4.47
N LEU A 66 4.42 7.31 -5.50
CA LEU A 66 3.13 6.61 -5.43
C LEU A 66 3.21 5.39 -4.52
N ALA A 67 4.32 4.64 -4.53
CA ALA A 67 4.53 3.50 -3.64
C ALA A 67 4.50 3.92 -2.17
N ALA A 68 5.18 5.01 -1.82
CA ALA A 68 5.15 5.58 -0.48
C ALA A 68 3.73 6.00 -0.06
N ALA A 69 3.03 6.73 -0.95
CA ALA A 69 1.68 7.20 -0.69
C ALA A 69 0.70 6.04 -0.48
N ALA A 70 0.67 5.08 -1.40
CA ALA A 70 -0.23 3.94 -1.37
C ALA A 70 0.03 3.05 -0.14
N LEU A 71 1.29 2.75 0.17
CA LEU A 71 1.62 1.89 1.30
C LEU A 71 1.34 2.57 2.66
N ALA A 72 1.52 3.89 2.76
CA ALA A 72 1.12 4.63 3.95
C ALA A 72 -0.40 4.63 4.16
N ILE A 73 -1.18 4.76 3.09
CA ILE A 73 -2.65 4.67 3.17
C ILE A 73 -3.05 3.25 3.58
N HIS A 74 -2.48 2.22 2.94
CA HIS A 74 -2.75 0.82 3.29
C HIS A 74 -2.42 0.54 4.77
N GLY A 75 -1.24 0.96 5.22
CA GLY A 75 -0.80 0.78 6.60
C GLY A 75 -1.72 1.44 7.62
N TYR A 76 -2.30 2.61 7.28
CA TYR A 76 -3.17 3.32 8.22
C TYR A 76 -4.62 2.82 8.19
N GLU A 77 -5.19 2.63 6.99
CA GLU A 77 -6.63 2.39 6.80
C GLU A 77 -7.02 0.90 6.74
N ILE A 78 -6.10 0.01 6.36
CA ILE A 78 -6.42 -1.39 6.02
C ILE A 78 -5.62 -2.39 6.85
N ALA A 79 -4.32 -2.17 7.01
CA ALA A 79 -3.42 -3.15 7.59
C ALA A 79 -3.77 -3.45 9.07
N PRO A 80 -3.62 -4.71 9.51
CA PRO A 80 -3.77 -5.04 10.91
C PRO A 80 -2.67 -4.37 11.74
N GLU A 81 -2.97 -4.10 13.01
CA GLU A 81 -2.07 -3.36 13.91
C GLU A 81 -0.65 -3.94 13.96
N SER A 82 -0.52 -5.26 13.88
CA SER A 82 0.77 -5.97 13.87
C SER A 82 1.64 -5.71 12.65
N GLU A 83 1.06 -5.24 11.55
CA GLU A 83 1.75 -5.06 10.26
C GLU A 83 2.00 -3.58 9.91
N LYS A 84 1.31 -2.65 10.59
CA LYS A 84 1.40 -1.20 10.29
C LYS A 84 2.82 -0.67 10.31
N GLN A 85 3.59 -1.01 11.34
CA GLN A 85 4.95 -0.51 11.51
C GLN A 85 5.85 -0.95 10.33
N GLU A 86 5.70 -2.20 9.87
CA GLU A 86 6.44 -2.70 8.71
C GLU A 86 6.06 -1.93 7.43
N HIS A 87 4.77 -1.72 7.19
CA HIS A 87 4.31 -0.95 6.04
C HIS A 87 4.83 0.49 6.06
N PHE A 88 4.82 1.16 7.21
CA PHE A 88 5.34 2.53 7.32
C PHE A 88 6.84 2.60 7.11
N LEU A 89 7.63 1.64 7.62
CA LEU A 89 9.07 1.59 7.35
C LEU A 89 9.38 1.42 5.87
N ARG A 90 8.65 0.53 5.18
CA ARG A 90 8.77 0.35 3.74
C ARG A 90 8.34 1.60 2.96
N ALA A 91 7.27 2.27 3.41
CA ALA A 91 6.82 3.51 2.79
C ALA A 91 7.83 4.65 2.97
N ILE A 92 8.51 4.73 4.13
CA ILE A 92 9.62 5.66 4.36
C ILE A 92 10.76 5.38 3.37
N ASP A 93 11.18 4.12 3.21
CA ASP A 93 12.24 3.75 2.26
C ASP A 93 11.91 4.18 0.81
N TYR A 94 10.66 4.00 0.38
CA TYR A 94 10.23 4.51 -0.94
C TYR A 94 10.23 6.04 -1.01
N ALA A 95 9.77 6.73 0.02
CA ALA A 95 9.80 8.19 0.04
C ALA A 95 11.24 8.73 0.04
N GLU A 96 12.16 8.10 0.77
CA GLU A 96 13.58 8.44 0.77
C GLU A 96 14.20 8.23 -0.62
N LYS A 97 13.90 7.11 -1.30
CA LYS A 97 14.31 6.89 -2.70
C LYS A 97 13.78 7.96 -3.65
N ALA A 98 12.53 8.41 -3.47
CA ALA A 98 11.98 9.50 -4.28
C ALA A 98 12.74 10.82 -4.05
N ILE A 99 13.07 11.14 -2.80
CA ILE A 99 13.86 12.32 -2.41
C ILE A 99 15.30 12.24 -2.95
N GLU A 100 15.92 11.05 -2.95
CA GLU A 100 17.25 10.85 -3.53
C GLU A 100 17.28 11.15 -5.03
N ILE A 101 16.20 10.82 -5.74
CA ILE A 101 16.07 11.09 -7.19
C ILE A 101 15.85 12.58 -7.45
N ASP A 102 14.91 13.20 -6.75
CA ASP A 102 14.65 14.63 -6.86
C ASP A 102 14.29 15.26 -5.49
N PRO A 103 15.27 15.85 -4.80
CA PRO A 103 15.03 16.50 -3.51
C PRO A 103 14.21 17.79 -3.64
N ASN A 104 14.00 18.30 -4.86
CA ASN A 104 13.21 19.48 -5.15
C ASN A 104 11.79 19.14 -5.66
N ASN A 105 11.37 17.88 -5.53
CA ASN A 105 10.00 17.51 -5.83
C ASN A 105 9.08 17.75 -4.61
N SER A 106 8.07 18.61 -4.78
CA SER A 106 7.12 18.92 -3.70
C SER A 106 6.39 17.67 -3.19
N GLU A 107 5.98 16.78 -4.10
CA GLU A 107 5.21 15.60 -3.73
C GLU A 107 6.08 14.56 -2.99
N ALA A 108 7.33 14.34 -3.40
CA ALA A 108 8.24 13.47 -2.68
C ALA A 108 8.48 13.97 -1.24
N ASN A 109 8.63 15.30 -1.07
CA ASN A 109 8.74 15.93 0.25
C ASN A 109 7.46 15.78 1.08
N LEU A 110 6.29 15.87 0.45
CA LEU A 110 5.03 15.57 1.12
C LEU A 110 4.95 14.11 1.57
N GLN A 111 5.37 13.15 0.74
CA GLN A 111 5.28 11.73 1.08
C GLN A 111 6.26 11.33 2.18
N ILE A 112 7.48 11.89 2.23
CA ILE A 112 8.38 11.61 3.37
C ILE A 112 7.83 12.19 4.68
N SER A 113 7.19 13.36 4.65
CA SER A 113 6.45 13.86 5.82
C SER A 113 5.37 12.87 6.25
N HIS A 114 4.52 12.46 5.31
CA HIS A 114 3.37 11.61 5.58
C HIS A 114 3.80 10.27 6.20
N THR A 115 4.80 9.60 5.62
CA THR A 115 5.26 8.29 6.07
C THR A 115 5.94 8.36 7.44
N LEU A 116 6.77 9.39 7.69
CA LEU A 116 7.36 9.63 9.01
C LEU A 116 6.30 9.92 10.08
N GLY A 117 5.29 10.72 9.74
CA GLY A 117 4.18 11.03 10.66
C GLY A 117 3.39 9.77 11.03
N ARG A 118 3.09 8.91 10.07
CA ARG A 118 2.41 7.63 10.32
C ARG A 118 3.26 6.67 11.15
N TYR A 119 4.55 6.55 10.85
CA TYR A 119 5.46 5.73 11.66
C TYR A 119 5.51 6.21 13.11
N ALA A 120 5.61 7.53 13.33
CA ALA A 120 5.65 8.13 14.66
C ALA A 120 4.41 7.79 15.52
N GLN A 121 3.24 7.58 14.89
CA GLN A 121 2.01 7.18 15.57
C GLN A 121 2.02 5.72 16.03
N THR A 122 2.91 4.88 15.49
CA THR A 122 3.03 3.45 15.86
C THR A 122 4.06 3.17 16.94
N VAL A 123 4.98 4.10 17.19
CA VAL A 123 6.04 3.93 18.19
C VAL A 123 5.67 4.57 19.52
N GLY A 124 6.36 4.15 20.59
CA GLY A 124 6.16 4.73 21.91
C GLY A 124 6.55 6.22 21.96
N VAL A 125 5.93 6.99 22.85
CA VAL A 125 6.18 8.44 22.99
C VAL A 125 7.67 8.78 23.15
N ALA A 126 8.41 7.98 23.92
CA ALA A 126 9.85 8.20 24.11
C ALA A 126 10.65 8.04 22.80
N GLU A 127 10.32 7.02 22.00
CA GLU A 127 10.92 6.79 20.68
C GLU A 127 10.50 7.88 19.69
N ALA A 128 9.22 8.27 19.69
CA ALA A 128 8.72 9.35 18.85
C ALA A 128 9.48 10.67 19.07
N LEU A 129 9.75 11.01 20.35
CA LEU A 129 10.47 12.23 20.75
C LEU A 129 11.97 12.14 20.46
N SER A 130 12.61 11.03 20.82
CA SER A 130 14.07 10.87 20.65
C SER A 130 14.48 10.63 19.20
N GLY A 131 13.61 10.06 18.38
CA GLY A 131 13.85 9.79 16.95
C GLY A 131 13.71 11.02 16.05
N GLY A 132 13.31 12.17 16.59
CA GLY A 132 13.21 13.43 15.84
C GLY A 132 12.17 13.42 14.72
N PHE A 133 11.23 12.47 14.73
CA PHE A 133 10.23 12.33 13.65
C PHE A 133 9.39 13.59 13.51
N ALA A 134 9.01 14.23 14.62
CA ALA A 134 8.19 15.43 14.58
C ALA A 134 8.86 16.60 13.83
N GLU A 135 10.15 16.83 14.09
CA GLU A 135 10.91 17.88 13.42
C GLU A 135 11.10 17.57 11.93
N ARG A 136 11.43 16.32 11.60
CA ARG A 136 11.61 15.86 10.22
C ARG A 136 10.31 15.95 9.41
N THR A 137 9.19 15.52 9.99
CA THR A 137 7.85 15.61 9.38
C THR A 137 7.49 17.06 9.10
N LYS A 138 7.67 17.97 10.07
CA LYS A 138 7.43 19.40 9.86
C LYS A 138 8.32 19.99 8.76
N ALA A 139 9.63 19.73 8.82
CA ALA A 139 10.58 20.25 7.84
C ALA A 139 10.24 19.80 6.41
N ALA A 140 9.81 18.54 6.25
CA ALA A 140 9.40 17.99 4.95
C ALA A 140 8.11 18.63 4.42
N MET A 141 7.10 18.92 5.27
CA MET A 141 5.90 19.65 4.83
C MET A 141 6.20 21.10 4.46
N ASP A 142 6.99 21.78 5.29
CA ASP A 142 7.39 23.17 5.04
C ASP A 142 8.14 23.23 3.69
N ARG A 143 9.06 22.27 3.43
CA ARG A 143 9.77 22.14 2.15
C ARG A 143 8.83 21.87 0.97
N ALA A 144 7.82 21.01 1.14
CA ALA A 144 6.84 20.73 0.09
C ALA A 144 6.07 21.99 -0.34
N VAL A 145 5.66 22.83 0.63
CA VAL A 145 4.99 24.11 0.37
C VAL A 145 5.93 25.15 -0.24
N GLU A 146 7.20 25.19 0.18
CA GLU A 146 8.19 26.07 -0.45
C GLU A 146 8.43 25.73 -1.93
N LEU A 147 8.43 24.44 -2.27
CA LEU A 147 8.63 23.94 -3.63
C LEU A 147 7.42 24.17 -4.53
N ASP A 148 6.22 23.96 -3.98
CA ASP A 148 4.96 24.21 -4.66
C ASP A 148 3.99 24.90 -3.69
N PRO A 149 3.93 26.24 -3.73
CA PRO A 149 3.02 27.01 -2.88
C PRO A 149 1.53 26.71 -3.10
N GLU A 150 1.16 26.12 -4.24
CA GLU A 150 -0.22 25.74 -4.58
C GLU A 150 -0.54 24.29 -4.22
N ASN A 151 0.39 23.53 -3.64
CA ASN A 151 0.16 22.15 -3.22
C ASN A 151 -0.85 22.07 -2.07
N VAL A 152 -2.12 21.89 -2.44
CA VAL A 152 -3.25 21.81 -1.50
C VAL A 152 -3.05 20.70 -0.46
N ARG A 153 -2.49 19.55 -0.85
CA ARG A 153 -2.28 18.43 0.09
C ARG A 153 -1.24 18.77 1.14
N ALA A 154 -0.16 19.47 0.76
CA ALA A 154 0.85 19.93 1.72
C ALA A 154 0.26 20.92 2.73
N HIS A 155 -0.55 21.88 2.29
CA HIS A 155 -1.26 22.81 3.20
C HIS A 155 -2.24 22.06 4.12
N LEU A 156 -2.96 21.07 3.62
CA LEU A 156 -3.84 20.23 4.44
C LEU A 156 -3.04 19.45 5.49
N SER A 157 -1.90 18.87 5.13
CA SER A 157 -1.03 18.16 6.07
C SER A 157 -0.49 19.08 7.17
N ILE A 158 -0.11 20.32 6.85
CA ILE A 158 0.29 21.32 7.86
C ILE A 158 -0.88 21.66 8.79
N GLY A 159 -2.09 21.82 8.24
CA GLY A 159 -3.30 22.05 9.04
C GLY A 159 -3.56 20.91 10.03
N SER A 160 -3.52 19.66 9.55
CA SER A 160 -3.66 18.46 10.38
C SER A 160 -2.57 18.39 11.46
N TRP A 161 -1.32 18.66 11.11
CA TRP A 161 -0.20 18.70 12.05
C TRP A 161 -0.43 19.69 13.21
N HIS A 162 -0.86 20.91 12.90
CA HIS A 162 -1.19 21.90 13.94
C HIS A 162 -2.36 21.45 14.81
N ALA A 163 -3.39 20.84 14.22
CA ALA A 163 -4.53 20.32 14.97
C ALA A 163 -4.11 19.20 15.94
N GLU A 164 -3.24 18.29 15.50
CA GLU A 164 -2.70 17.20 16.34
C GLU A 164 -1.88 17.73 17.52
N ILE A 165 -1.02 18.74 17.29
CA ILE A 165 -0.26 19.37 18.37
C ILE A 165 -1.19 20.01 19.42
N VAL A 166 -2.22 20.73 18.97
CA VAL A 166 -3.19 21.36 19.89
C VAL A 166 -3.95 20.28 20.67
N ALA A 167 -4.38 19.20 20.02
CA ALA A 167 -5.05 18.08 20.66
C ALA A 167 -4.15 17.41 21.72
N ALA A 168 -2.88 17.16 21.37
CA ALA A 168 -1.90 16.57 22.28
C ALA A 168 -1.64 17.50 23.49
N ALA A 169 -1.47 18.80 23.26
CA ALA A 169 -1.29 19.77 24.34
C ALA A 169 -2.51 19.82 25.28
N GLY A 170 -3.73 19.79 24.71
CA GLY A 170 -4.97 19.74 25.49
C GLY A 170 -5.09 18.46 26.32
N PHE A 171 -4.76 17.30 25.73
CA PHE A 171 -4.70 16.03 26.45
C PHE A 171 -3.70 16.07 27.61
N MET A 172 -2.48 16.58 27.37
CA MET A 172 -1.45 16.70 28.40
C MET A 172 -1.84 17.68 29.50
N ALA A 173 -2.45 18.82 29.16
CA ALA A 173 -2.95 19.76 30.15
C ALA A 173 -4.02 19.12 31.05
N LYS A 174 -4.97 18.38 30.46
CA LYS A 174 -5.99 17.64 31.21
C LYS A 174 -5.36 16.60 32.15
N LEU A 175 -4.38 15.84 31.67
CA LEU A 175 -3.71 14.81 32.47
C LEU A 175 -2.97 15.40 33.67
N LEU A 176 -2.32 16.55 33.49
CA LEU A 176 -1.48 17.17 34.51
C LEU A 176 -2.28 18.02 35.51
N TYR A 177 -3.40 18.61 35.08
CA TYR A 177 -4.12 19.62 35.87
C TYR A 177 -5.59 19.28 36.18
N GLY A 178 -6.16 18.23 35.57
CA GLY A 178 -7.53 17.76 35.82
C GLY A 178 -8.56 18.32 34.84
#